data_AF-A0A1Q8YFP8-F1
#
_entry.id   AF-A0A1Q8YFP8-F1
#
_cell.length_a   1.000
_cell.length_b   1.000
_cell.length_c   1.000
_cell.angle_alpha   90.00
_cell.angle_beta   90.00
_cell.angle_gamma   90.00
#
_symmetry.space_group_name_H-M   'P 1'
#
loop_
_entity.id
_entity.type
_entity.pdbx_description
1 polymer ?
#
loop_
_entity_poly.entity_id
_entity_poly.type
_entity_poly.pdbx_seq_one_letter_code
_entity_poly.pdbx_strand_id
1 'polypeptide(L)'
;MTEIGMIDKGGYGIREMVAGQRKRYLPLPDYEGSTPTETMFNIYGQAIDENYSKLLMERSDLPLEQVIWLDRVQKKEPVAATHVAVLRKAGLIEGRKPNYLVSSHVANVTGTRAEYTRNKGLDDQYYKKLILQHIQNFKSVSGSDIRTLLRDKLPDSLSVAQKQVKIKNLLSALRTHGLDGQKIATHGTGKGARWEISKL
;
A
#
# COMPACT_ATOMS: atom_id res chain seq x y z
N MET A 1 -5.91 32.87 -6.11
CA MET A 1 -5.97 31.54 -5.45
C MET A 1 -6.89 31.56 -4.24
N THR A 2 -6.64 32.45 -3.29
CA THR A 2 -7.43 32.55 -2.06
C THR A 2 -8.85 33.07 -2.28
N GLU A 3 -8.99 34.11 -3.11
CA GLU A 3 -10.29 34.70 -3.48
C GLU A 3 -11.14 33.80 -4.38
N ILE A 4 -10.56 32.71 -4.90
CA ILE A 4 -11.26 31.69 -5.70
C ILE A 4 -11.36 30.34 -4.96
N GLY A 5 -11.10 30.33 -3.64
CA GLY A 5 -11.30 29.17 -2.77
C GLY A 5 -10.31 28.01 -2.94
N MET A 6 -9.20 28.20 -3.65
CA MET A 6 -8.24 27.13 -3.96
C MET A 6 -7.15 26.93 -2.90
N ILE A 7 -6.93 27.91 -2.02
CA ILE A 7 -5.90 27.84 -0.96
C ILE A 7 -6.52 28.37 0.33
N ASP A 8 -6.26 27.67 1.42
CA ASP A 8 -6.66 28.06 2.76
C ASP A 8 -5.86 29.29 3.26
N LYS A 9 -6.53 30.19 4.00
CA LYS A 9 -5.92 31.39 4.60
C LYS A 9 -5.19 31.08 5.92
N GLY A 10 -5.51 29.97 6.58
CA GLY A 10 -5.00 29.61 7.91
C GLY A 10 -3.74 28.75 7.93
N GLY A 11 -3.22 28.34 6.78
CA GLY A 11 -2.06 27.44 6.69
C GLY A 11 -2.38 25.98 7.04
N TYR A 12 -3.66 25.59 7.02
CA TYR A 12 -4.10 24.24 7.38
C TYR A 12 -3.72 23.17 6.34
N GLY A 13 -3.27 23.55 5.14
CA GLY A 13 -2.94 22.60 4.06
C GLY A 13 -1.99 21.47 4.49
N ILE A 14 -0.90 21.78 5.19
CA ILE A 14 0.05 20.76 5.67
C ILE A 14 -0.60 19.84 6.70
N ARG A 15 -1.39 20.41 7.63
CA ARG A 15 -2.11 19.65 8.64
C ARG A 15 -3.11 18.68 7.99
N GLU A 16 -3.86 19.14 7.00
CA GLU A 16 -4.82 18.31 6.27
C GLU A 16 -4.12 17.19 5.49
N MET A 17 -2.95 17.45 4.90
CA MET A 17 -2.15 16.41 4.25
C MET A 17 -1.64 15.35 5.24
N VAL A 18 -1.12 15.76 6.40
CA VAL A 18 -0.66 14.86 7.46
C VAL A 18 -1.84 14.03 8.00
N ALA A 19 -2.97 14.67 8.26
CA ALA A 19 -4.19 14.00 8.71
C ALA A 19 -4.71 13.02 7.65
N GLY A 20 -4.67 13.41 6.37
CA GLY A 20 -5.06 12.57 5.24
C GLY A 20 -4.19 11.32 5.11
N GLN A 21 -2.86 11.46 5.19
CA GLN A 21 -1.93 10.32 5.16
C GLN A 21 -2.13 9.39 6.36
N ARG A 22 -2.28 9.96 7.56
CA ARG A 22 -2.56 9.19 8.77
C ARG A 22 -3.87 8.41 8.65
N LYS A 23 -4.96 9.03 8.18
CA LYS A 23 -6.26 8.37 7.96
C LYS A 23 -6.18 7.23 6.95
N ARG A 24 -5.25 7.32 6.00
CA ARG A 24 -4.98 6.29 4.99
C ARG A 24 -3.94 5.26 5.44
N TYR A 25 -3.41 5.41 6.66
CA TYR A 25 -2.35 4.57 7.23
C TYR A 25 -1.09 4.53 6.36
N LEU A 26 -0.80 5.66 5.71
CA LEU A 26 0.36 5.85 4.82
C LEU A 26 1.46 6.65 5.53
N PRO A 27 2.71 6.57 5.04
CA PRO A 27 3.80 7.39 5.54
C PRO A 27 3.44 8.88 5.49
N LEU A 28 3.86 9.61 6.51
CA LEU A 28 3.61 11.04 6.57
C LEU A 28 4.43 11.76 5.49
N PRO A 29 3.98 12.93 5.00
CA PRO A 29 4.78 13.73 4.08
C PRO A 29 6.04 14.26 4.76
N ASP A 30 7.09 14.47 3.98
CA ASP A 30 8.34 15.07 4.45
C ASP A 30 9.00 15.93 3.37
N TYR A 31 10.18 16.43 3.72
CA TYR A 31 11.01 17.27 2.87
C TYR A 31 12.35 16.63 2.53
N GLU A 32 12.45 15.29 2.60
CA GLU A 32 13.68 14.57 2.31
C GLU A 32 14.22 14.95 0.92
N GLY A 33 15.50 15.30 0.86
CA GLY A 33 16.18 15.73 -0.37
C GLY A 33 16.04 17.22 -0.70
N SER A 34 15.43 18.03 0.16
CA SER A 34 15.46 19.50 0.02
C SER A 34 16.87 20.08 0.18
N THR A 35 17.13 21.20 -0.51
CA THR A 35 18.37 21.99 -0.43
C THR A 35 18.05 23.42 0.04
N PRO A 36 19.05 24.27 0.35
CA PRO A 36 18.80 25.66 0.74
C PRO A 36 18.07 26.50 -0.33
N THR A 37 18.15 26.10 -1.60
CA THR A 37 17.55 26.81 -2.73
C THR A 37 16.35 26.09 -3.35
N GLU A 38 16.11 24.84 -2.96
CA GLU A 38 15.04 24.00 -3.53
C GLU A 38 14.32 23.23 -2.42
N THR A 39 13.00 23.33 -2.39
CA THR A 39 12.16 22.56 -1.47
C THR A 39 11.54 21.38 -2.21
N MET A 40 11.88 20.16 -1.79
CA MET A 40 11.24 18.94 -2.27
C MET A 40 10.22 18.50 -1.22
N PHE A 41 8.97 18.27 -1.63
CA PHE A 41 7.91 17.81 -0.74
C PHE A 41 7.40 16.45 -1.19
N ASN A 42 7.60 15.42 -0.36
CA ASN A 42 7.30 14.04 -0.70
C ASN A 42 5.93 13.62 -0.17
N ILE A 43 5.06 13.13 -1.04
CA ILE A 43 3.77 12.52 -0.66
C ILE A 43 3.78 11.05 -1.07
N TYR A 44 3.71 10.17 -0.08
CA TYR A 44 3.80 8.73 -0.30
C TYR A 44 2.46 8.14 -0.72
N GLY A 45 2.41 7.56 -1.92
CA GLY A 45 1.24 6.85 -2.44
C GLY A 45 1.11 5.40 -1.99
N GLN A 46 2.13 4.85 -1.33
CA GLN A 46 2.22 3.46 -0.90
C GLN A 46 2.92 3.33 0.46
N ALA A 47 2.75 2.17 1.11
CA ALA A 47 3.45 1.86 2.36
C ALA A 47 4.95 1.66 2.13
N ILE A 48 5.77 2.09 3.09
CA ILE A 48 7.22 1.81 3.14
C ILE A 48 7.44 0.58 4.04
N ASP A 49 6.90 0.63 5.26
CA ASP A 49 6.88 -0.50 6.20
C ASP A 49 5.43 -0.94 6.45
N GLU A 50 5.13 -2.22 6.21
CA GLU A 50 3.80 -2.77 6.46
C GLU A 50 3.41 -2.76 7.94
N ASN A 51 4.38 -2.92 8.84
CA ASN A 51 4.13 -2.95 10.27
C ASN A 51 3.69 -1.57 10.77
N TYR A 52 4.25 -0.49 10.19
CA TYR A 52 3.79 0.88 10.46
C TYR A 52 2.31 1.05 10.10
N SER A 53 1.93 0.68 8.87
CA SER A 53 0.54 0.78 8.43
C SER A 53 -0.39 -0.04 9.32
N LYS A 54 -0.05 -1.30 9.61
CA LYS A 54 -0.85 -2.18 10.48
C LYS A 54 -1.03 -1.57 11.88
N LEU A 55 0.05 -1.08 12.47
CA LEU A 55 0.04 -0.47 13.80
C LEU A 55 -0.85 0.78 13.85
N LEU A 56 -0.85 1.62 12.82
CA LEU A 56 -1.75 2.78 12.76
C LEU A 56 -3.24 2.41 12.66
N MET A 57 -3.56 1.26 12.05
CA MET A 57 -4.95 0.79 11.94
C MET A 57 -5.48 0.27 13.27
N GLU A 58 -4.63 -0.43 14.01
CA GLU A 58 -4.99 -1.08 15.27
C GLU A 58 -4.99 -0.08 16.42
N ARG A 59 -4.08 0.91 16.38
CA ARG A 59 -3.91 1.92 17.42
C ARG A 59 -4.30 3.31 16.90
N SER A 60 -5.57 3.48 16.58
CA SER A 60 -6.13 4.78 16.18
C SER A 60 -6.02 5.84 17.28
N ASP A 61 -5.87 5.40 18.53
CA ASP A 61 -5.65 6.20 19.73
C ASP A 61 -4.24 6.83 19.82
N LEU A 62 -3.30 6.46 18.94
CA LEU A 62 -1.93 6.97 19.05
C LEU A 62 -1.86 8.49 18.98
N PRO A 63 -1.13 9.15 19.89
CA PRO A 63 -0.85 10.57 19.78
C PRO A 63 -0.10 10.87 18.48
N LEU A 64 -0.36 12.02 17.86
CA LEU A 64 0.30 12.45 16.62
C LEU A 64 1.83 12.42 16.74
N GLU A 65 2.37 12.80 17.90
CA GLU A 65 3.81 12.77 18.18
C GLU A 65 4.41 11.37 18.02
N GLN A 66 3.75 10.34 18.55
CA GLN A 66 4.22 8.96 18.41
C GLN A 66 4.13 8.47 16.98
N VAL A 67 3.08 8.87 16.24
CA VAL A 67 2.96 8.60 14.79
C VAL A 67 4.14 9.21 14.03
N ILE A 68 4.49 10.47 14.32
CA ILE A 68 5.65 11.13 13.70
C ILE A 68 6.95 10.36 14.02
N TRP A 69 7.16 9.93 15.27
CA TRP A 69 8.38 9.20 15.61
C TRP A 69 8.45 7.82 14.96
N LEU A 70 7.32 7.12 14.87
CA LEU A 70 7.21 5.84 14.16
C LEU A 70 7.46 6.01 12.65
N ASP A 71 6.96 7.11 12.07
CA ASP A 71 7.20 7.45 10.66
C ASP A 71 8.69 7.64 10.37
N ARG A 72 9.41 8.29 11.29
CA ARG A 72 10.87 8.42 11.22
C ARG A 72 11.58 7.08 11.36
N VAL A 73 11.09 6.18 12.21
CA VAL A 73 11.65 4.83 12.34
C VAL A 73 11.52 4.04 11.03
N GLN A 74 10.35 4.03 10.36
CA GLN A 74 10.21 3.31 9.08
C GLN A 74 11.10 3.89 7.98
N LYS A 75 11.32 5.22 7.98
CA LYS A 75 12.20 5.92 7.03
C LYS A 75 13.68 5.79 7.39
N LYS A 76 14.01 5.09 8.47
CA LYS A 76 15.38 4.92 9.00
C LYS A 76 16.06 6.25 9.35
N GLU A 77 15.26 7.22 9.77
CA GLU A 77 15.77 8.51 10.22
C GLU A 77 16.22 8.49 11.69
N PRO A 78 17.11 9.41 12.10
CA PRO A 78 17.54 9.53 13.49
C PRO A 78 16.40 9.93 14.42
N VAL A 79 16.08 9.09 15.40
CA VAL A 79 15.11 9.38 16.46
C VAL A 79 15.83 9.60 17.80
N ALA A 80 15.43 10.65 18.53
CA ALA A 80 16.01 10.97 19.83
C ALA A 80 15.85 9.80 20.82
N ALA A 81 16.86 9.59 21.67
CA ALA A 81 16.87 8.46 22.62
C ALA A 81 15.67 8.48 23.59
N THR A 82 15.19 9.67 23.96
CA THR A 82 13.98 9.87 24.77
C THR A 82 12.73 9.34 24.07
N HIS A 83 12.54 9.66 22.79
CA HIS A 83 11.39 9.20 22.00
C HIS A 83 11.47 7.68 21.76
N VAL A 84 12.66 7.15 21.48
CA VAL A 84 12.88 5.69 21.38
C VAL A 84 12.48 4.98 22.66
N ALA A 85 12.84 5.52 23.83
CA ALA A 85 12.46 4.92 25.12
C ALA A 85 10.93 4.89 25.31
N VAL A 86 10.23 5.96 24.91
CA VAL A 86 8.76 6.00 24.95
C VAL A 86 8.14 4.96 24.01
N LEU A 87 8.57 4.92 22.75
CA LEU A 87 8.06 3.97 21.76
C LEU A 87 8.32 2.52 22.18
N ARG A 88 9.50 2.24 22.76
CA ARG A 88 9.88 0.90 23.21
C ARG A 88 9.09 0.48 24.46
N LYS A 89 8.86 1.39 25.40
CA LYS A 89 7.99 1.15 26.56
C LYS A 89 6.54 0.86 26.14
N ALA A 90 6.08 1.52 25.09
CA ALA A 90 4.76 1.29 24.48
C ALA A 90 4.68 0.04 23.59
N GLY A 91 5.80 -0.69 23.39
CA GLY A 91 5.86 -1.89 22.55
C GLY A 91 5.72 -1.62 21.05
N LEU A 92 5.86 -0.37 20.61
CA LEU A 92 5.60 0.06 19.23
C LEU A 92 6.81 -0.15 18.31
N ILE A 93 8.01 -0.26 18.88
CA ILE A 93 9.24 -0.53 18.14
C ILE A 93 10.07 -1.63 18.79
N GLU A 94 10.84 -2.32 17.96
CA GLU A 94 11.79 -3.36 18.34
C GLU A 94 13.18 -3.10 17.74
N GLY A 95 14.14 -3.98 18.06
CA GLY A 95 15.53 -3.87 17.58
C GLY A 95 16.45 -3.08 18.52
N ARG A 96 17.67 -2.82 18.03
CA ARG A 96 18.76 -2.20 18.80
C ARG A 96 19.35 -1.03 18.02
N LYS A 97 19.93 -0.04 18.72
CA LYS A 97 20.63 1.07 18.08
C LYS A 97 21.69 0.54 17.09
N PRO A 98 21.82 1.10 15.87
CA PRO A 98 21.01 2.18 15.29
C PRO A 98 19.75 1.71 14.54
N ASN A 99 19.55 0.40 14.41
CA ASN A 99 18.53 -0.22 13.56
C ASN A 99 17.27 -0.57 14.37
N TYR A 100 16.39 0.42 14.52
CA TYR A 100 15.05 0.19 15.06
C TYR A 100 14.09 -0.26 13.96
N LEU A 101 13.12 -1.08 14.32
CA LEU A 101 12.06 -1.57 13.44
C LEU A 101 10.71 -1.31 14.09
N VAL A 102 9.67 -1.10 13.28
CA VAL A 102 8.31 -1.05 13.81
C VAL A 102 7.89 -2.45 14.24
N SER A 103 7.39 -2.55 15.47
CA SER A 103 7.08 -3.81 16.13
C SER A 103 6.05 -4.61 15.34
N SER A 104 6.40 -5.86 15.04
CA SER A 104 5.49 -6.83 14.41
C SER A 104 4.43 -7.39 15.37
N HIS A 105 4.64 -7.28 16.68
CA HIS A 105 3.84 -7.97 17.70
C HIS A 105 2.53 -7.26 18.07
N VAL A 106 2.35 -5.99 17.67
CA VAL A 106 1.11 -5.23 17.99
C VAL A 106 -0.11 -5.76 17.21
N ALA A 107 0.12 -6.63 16.21
CA ALA A 107 -0.78 -7.13 15.15
C ALA A 107 -2.07 -7.90 15.56
N ASN A 108 -2.49 -7.82 16.81
CA ASN A 108 -3.72 -8.43 17.27
C ASN A 108 -4.49 -7.43 18.11
N VAL A 109 -5.36 -6.64 17.47
CA VAL A 109 -6.76 -6.38 17.89
C VAL A 109 -7.38 -5.28 17.03
N THR A 110 -8.69 -5.41 16.80
CA THR A 110 -9.68 -4.40 16.36
C THR A 110 -10.09 -4.24 14.88
N GLY A 111 -11.41 -4.03 14.73
CA GLY A 111 -12.25 -4.18 13.54
C GLY A 111 -12.22 -3.07 12.49
N THR A 112 -11.11 -2.38 12.32
CA THR A 112 -10.86 -1.43 11.21
C THR A 112 -10.38 -2.11 9.92
N ARG A 113 -10.19 -3.45 9.95
CA ARG A 113 -9.74 -4.27 8.82
C ARG A 113 -10.62 -4.09 7.56
N ALA A 114 -11.94 -3.99 7.71
CA ALA A 114 -12.85 -3.92 6.56
C ALA A 114 -12.71 -2.62 5.75
N GLU A 115 -12.49 -1.48 6.42
CA GLU A 115 -12.31 -0.19 5.74
C GLU A 115 -10.93 -0.07 5.07
N TYR A 116 -9.89 -0.64 5.70
CA TYR A 116 -8.58 -0.77 5.06
C TYR A 116 -8.63 -1.73 3.86
N THR A 117 -9.28 -2.89 3.94
CA THR A 117 -9.44 -3.81 2.80
C THR A 117 -10.30 -3.24 1.67
N ARG A 118 -11.20 -2.29 1.95
CA ARG A 118 -11.98 -1.56 0.92
C ARG A 118 -11.18 -0.44 0.25
N ASN A 119 -10.38 0.30 1.01
CA ASN A 119 -9.61 1.45 0.51
C ASN A 119 -8.22 1.06 -0.02
N LYS A 120 -7.65 -0.03 0.47
CA LYS A 120 -6.54 -0.74 -0.16
C LYS A 120 -7.14 -1.52 -1.30
N GLY A 121 -6.65 -1.32 -2.52
CA GLY A 121 -6.86 -2.32 -3.55
C GLY A 121 -6.52 -3.68 -2.98
N LEU A 122 -7.42 -4.64 -3.17
CA LEU A 122 -7.24 -6.03 -2.75
C LEU A 122 -5.82 -6.47 -3.10
N ASP A 123 -5.13 -7.16 -2.21
CA ASP A 123 -3.71 -7.49 -2.43
C ASP A 123 -3.51 -8.26 -3.76
N ASP A 124 -2.30 -8.21 -4.33
CA ASP A 124 -1.98 -8.92 -5.57
C ASP A 124 -2.34 -10.40 -5.47
N GLN A 125 -2.21 -11.00 -4.29
CA GLN A 125 -2.66 -12.37 -4.03
C GLN A 125 -4.16 -12.58 -4.24
N TYR A 126 -5.01 -11.62 -3.83
CA TYR A 126 -6.46 -11.69 -4.05
C TYR A 126 -6.80 -11.66 -5.53
N TYR A 127 -6.24 -10.72 -6.30
CA TYR A 127 -6.53 -10.65 -7.73
C TYR A 127 -6.05 -11.89 -8.47
N LYS A 128 -4.88 -12.43 -8.07
CA LYS A 128 -4.38 -13.69 -8.61
C LYS A 128 -5.32 -14.85 -8.34
N LYS A 129 -5.87 -14.97 -7.12
CA LYS A 129 -6.89 -15.98 -6.80
C LYS A 129 -8.16 -15.81 -7.63
N LEU A 130 -8.62 -14.58 -7.80
CA LEU A 130 -9.81 -14.29 -8.60
C LEU A 130 -9.60 -14.65 -10.08
N ILE A 131 -8.42 -14.37 -10.64
CA ILE A 131 -8.04 -14.80 -11.99
C ILE A 131 -8.05 -16.33 -12.10
N LEU A 132 -7.43 -17.03 -11.14
CA LEU A 132 -7.38 -18.49 -11.14
C LEU A 132 -8.78 -19.11 -11.06
N GLN A 133 -9.64 -18.62 -10.15
CA GLN A 133 -11.04 -19.07 -10.06
C GLN A 133 -11.80 -18.84 -11.36
N HIS A 134 -11.60 -17.69 -12.00
CA HIS A 134 -12.23 -17.39 -13.27
C HIS A 134 -11.76 -18.35 -14.38
N ILE A 135 -10.47 -18.65 -14.47
CA ILE A 135 -9.93 -19.63 -15.42
C ILE A 135 -10.44 -21.05 -15.10
N GLN A 136 -10.58 -21.43 -13.83
CA GLN A 136 -11.15 -22.74 -13.45
C GLN A 136 -12.60 -22.88 -13.93
N ASN A 137 -13.41 -21.83 -13.74
CA ASN A 137 -14.82 -21.86 -14.09
C ASN A 137 -15.05 -21.92 -15.62
N PHE A 138 -14.21 -21.24 -16.40
CA PHE A 138 -14.39 -21.12 -17.85
C PHE A 138 -13.38 -21.94 -18.68
N LYS A 139 -12.47 -22.66 -18.03
CA LYS A 139 -11.35 -23.48 -18.57
C LYS A 139 -10.30 -22.70 -19.37
N SER A 140 -10.72 -21.74 -20.19
CA SER A 140 -9.87 -20.94 -21.08
C SER A 140 -10.46 -19.56 -21.25
N VAL A 141 -9.73 -18.51 -20.87
CA VAL A 141 -10.24 -17.12 -20.88
C VAL A 141 -9.34 -16.18 -21.69
N SER A 142 -9.92 -15.15 -22.29
CA SER A 142 -9.15 -14.14 -23.03
C SER A 142 -8.57 -13.10 -22.09
N GLY A 143 -7.49 -12.42 -22.51
CA GLY A 143 -6.96 -11.28 -21.76
C GLY A 143 -7.96 -10.12 -21.62
N SER A 144 -8.92 -9.99 -22.54
CA SER A 144 -10.04 -9.03 -22.43
C SER A 144 -10.98 -9.36 -21.29
N ASP A 145 -11.32 -10.64 -21.12
CA ASP A 145 -12.25 -11.08 -20.07
C ASP A 145 -11.64 -10.80 -18.69
N ILE A 146 -10.34 -11.08 -18.52
CA ILE A 146 -9.61 -10.78 -17.29
C ILE A 146 -9.57 -9.26 -17.02
N ARG A 147 -9.41 -8.44 -18.06
CA ARG A 147 -9.47 -6.99 -17.91
C ARG A 147 -10.85 -6.51 -17.47
N THR A 148 -11.91 -7.03 -18.07
CA THR A 148 -13.29 -6.71 -17.69
C THR A 148 -13.59 -7.13 -16.26
N LEU A 149 -13.16 -8.34 -15.86
CA LEU A 149 -13.31 -8.86 -14.50
C LEU A 149 -12.67 -7.96 -13.44
N LEU A 150 -11.47 -7.44 -13.72
CA LEU A 150 -10.67 -6.70 -12.75
C LEU A 150 -10.89 -5.18 -12.79
N ARG A 151 -11.45 -4.62 -13.87
CA ARG A 151 -11.59 -3.16 -14.07
C ARG A 151 -12.29 -2.48 -12.90
N ASP A 152 -13.39 -3.06 -12.44
CA ASP A 152 -14.28 -2.51 -11.41
C ASP A 152 -13.93 -3.04 -10.01
N LYS A 153 -12.85 -3.84 -9.88
CA LYS A 153 -12.32 -4.38 -8.63
C LYS A 153 -10.97 -3.78 -8.22
N LEU A 154 -10.24 -3.20 -9.17
CA LEU A 154 -9.00 -2.47 -8.91
C LEU A 154 -9.28 -1.11 -8.29
N PRO A 155 -8.43 -0.62 -7.38
CA PRO A 155 -8.63 0.64 -6.68
C PRO A 155 -8.85 1.82 -7.63
N ASP A 156 -9.79 2.68 -7.27
CA ASP A 156 -10.14 3.89 -8.06
C ASP A 156 -9.05 4.95 -8.03
N SER A 157 -8.09 4.83 -7.12
CA SER A 157 -6.88 5.65 -7.11
C SER A 157 -5.92 5.36 -8.27
N LEU A 158 -6.15 4.31 -9.06
CA LEU A 158 -5.33 3.97 -10.23
C LEU A 158 -5.96 4.51 -11.52
N SER A 159 -5.14 5.18 -12.33
CA SER A 159 -5.53 5.56 -13.69
C SER A 159 -5.78 4.33 -14.57
N VAL A 160 -6.51 4.51 -15.67
CA VAL A 160 -6.80 3.41 -16.63
C VAL A 160 -5.51 2.74 -17.12
N ALA A 161 -4.45 3.52 -17.37
CA ALA A 161 -3.14 3.00 -17.78
C ALA A 161 -2.47 2.19 -16.65
N GLN A 162 -2.52 2.67 -15.41
CA GLN A 162 -1.96 1.96 -14.25
C GLN A 162 -2.70 0.65 -13.97
N LYS A 163 -4.04 0.63 -14.13
CA LYS A 163 -4.85 -0.60 -14.02
C LYS A 163 -4.42 -1.64 -15.07
N GLN A 164 -4.16 -1.23 -16.31
CA GLN A 164 -3.66 -2.12 -17.38
C GLN A 164 -2.29 -2.73 -17.05
N VAL A 165 -1.35 -1.91 -16.58
CA VAL A 165 0.00 -2.37 -16.18
C VAL A 165 -0.11 -3.36 -15.02
N LYS A 166 -0.95 -3.09 -14.03
CA LYS A 166 -1.16 -3.99 -12.89
C LYS A 166 -1.69 -5.35 -13.33
N ILE A 167 -2.67 -5.40 -14.23
CA ILE A 167 -3.21 -6.66 -14.77
C ILE A 167 -2.13 -7.46 -15.51
N LYS A 168 -1.31 -6.79 -16.34
CA LYS A 168 -0.18 -7.43 -17.03
C LYS A 168 0.81 -8.07 -16.05
N ASN A 169 1.14 -7.35 -14.97
CA ASN A 169 2.06 -7.83 -13.94
C ASN A 169 1.50 -9.04 -13.18
N LEU A 170 0.21 -9.03 -12.85
CA LEU A 170 -0.47 -10.15 -12.17
C LEU A 170 -0.43 -11.43 -13.02
N LEU A 171 -0.72 -11.33 -14.32
CA LEU A 171 -0.66 -12.46 -15.24
C LEU A 171 0.76 -13.00 -15.41
N SER A 172 1.74 -12.10 -15.55
CA SER A 172 3.15 -12.48 -15.62
C SER A 172 3.59 -13.24 -14.37
N ALA A 173 3.21 -12.75 -13.18
CA ALA A 173 3.53 -13.38 -11.92
C ALA A 173 2.89 -14.76 -11.77
N LEU A 174 1.63 -14.94 -12.16
CA LEU A 174 0.95 -16.25 -12.16
C LEU A 174 1.57 -17.26 -13.14
N ARG A 175 2.09 -16.78 -14.27
CA ARG A 175 2.79 -17.65 -15.24
C ARG A 175 4.14 -18.10 -14.71
N THR A 176 4.93 -17.18 -14.16
CA THR A 176 6.31 -17.45 -13.73
C THR A 176 6.36 -18.18 -12.39
N HIS A 177 5.71 -17.60 -11.39
CA HIS A 177 5.80 -18.05 -9.99
C HIS A 177 4.61 -18.94 -9.59
N GLY A 178 3.45 -18.73 -10.20
CA GLY A 178 2.22 -19.40 -9.78
C GLY A 178 1.68 -18.87 -8.46
N LEU A 179 0.58 -19.46 -8.00
CA LEU A 179 0.00 -19.22 -6.68
C LEU A 179 -0.68 -20.50 -6.19
N ASP A 180 -0.44 -20.88 -4.93
CA ASP A 180 -1.04 -22.06 -4.28
C ASP A 180 -0.92 -23.36 -5.11
N GLY A 181 0.24 -23.56 -5.75
CA GLY A 181 0.51 -24.73 -6.59
C GLY A 181 -0.16 -24.71 -7.97
N GLN A 182 -0.73 -23.58 -8.39
CA GLN A 182 -1.35 -23.41 -9.71
C GLN A 182 -0.57 -22.39 -10.53
N LYS A 183 -0.24 -22.74 -11.78
CA LYS A 183 0.34 -21.83 -12.76
C LYS A 183 -0.64 -21.63 -13.91
N ILE A 184 -0.48 -20.52 -14.61
CA ILE A 184 -1.21 -20.27 -15.85
C ILE A 184 -0.27 -20.33 -17.04
N ALA A 185 -0.73 -20.84 -18.17
CA ALA A 185 -0.02 -20.81 -19.43
C ALA A 185 -0.83 -20.04 -20.47
N THR A 186 -0.13 -19.45 -21.42
CA THR A 186 -0.74 -18.84 -22.59
C THR A 186 -0.80 -19.85 -23.72
N HIS A 187 -1.99 -20.07 -24.28
CA HIS A 187 -2.17 -20.79 -25.52
C HIS A 187 -2.41 -19.78 -26.66
N GLY A 188 -1.51 -19.77 -27.65
CA GLY A 188 -1.51 -18.82 -28.78
C GLY A 188 -0.73 -17.52 -28.53
N THR A 189 -0.62 -16.69 -29.58
CA THR A 189 0.14 -15.42 -29.57
C THR A 189 -0.75 -14.23 -29.95
N GLY A 190 -0.39 -13.03 -29.47
CA GLY A 190 -1.06 -11.77 -29.84
C GLY A 190 -2.44 -11.56 -29.19
N LYS A 191 -3.32 -10.82 -29.87
CA LYS A 191 -4.65 -10.43 -29.35
C LYS A 191 -5.59 -11.63 -29.08
N GLY A 192 -5.34 -12.78 -29.71
CA GLY A 192 -6.12 -14.01 -29.54
C GLY A 192 -5.61 -14.96 -28.46
N ALA A 193 -4.55 -14.60 -27.72
CA ALA A 193 -3.99 -15.46 -26.69
C ALA A 193 -4.99 -15.76 -25.57
N ARG A 194 -5.11 -17.04 -25.22
CA ARG A 194 -5.98 -17.52 -24.13
C ARG A 194 -5.15 -18.00 -22.95
N TRP A 195 -5.67 -17.79 -21.75
CA TRP A 195 -5.05 -18.20 -20.50
C TRP A 195 -5.76 -19.41 -19.92
N GLU A 196 -4.96 -20.42 -19.58
CA GLU A 196 -5.41 -21.71 -19.05
C GLU A 196 -4.56 -22.10 -17.85
N ILE A 197 -5.12 -22.89 -16.93
CA ILE A 197 -4.34 -23.44 -15.81
C ILE A 197 -3.46 -24.56 -16.32
N SER A 198 -2.16 -24.42 -16.08
CA SER A 198 -1.16 -25.46 -16.25
C SER A 198 -0.95 -26.12 -14.89
N LYS A 199 -1.17 -27.44 -14.82
CA LYS A 199 -0.78 -28.22 -13.65
C LYS A 199 0.75 -28.23 -13.57
N LEU A 200 1.28 -28.00 -12.36
CA LEU A 200 2.66 -28.27 -12.00
C LEU A 200 2.96 -29.77 -12.10
#